data_AF-A0A3N5YKS4-F1
#
_entry.id   AF-A0A3N5YKS4-F1
#
_cell.length_a   1.000
_cell.length_b   1.000
_cell.length_c   1.000
_cell.angle_alpha   90.00
_cell.angle_beta   90.00
_cell.angle_gamma   90.00
#
_symmetry.space_group_name_H-M   'P 1'
#
loop_
_entity.id
_entity.type
_entity.pdbx_description
1 polymer ?
#
loop_
_entity_poly.entity_id
_entity_poly.type
_entity_poly.pdbx_seq_one_letter_code
_entity_poly.pdbx_strand_id
1 'polypeptide(L)'
;QAAVLASAVFFFVARQSLVAGGFEGVLGALPLAQAALMAILLVALLRMEPTGARTLGRLALVAGTVLAFITVAIPLQLENEWLTIGWALEGAALAWLFTRIPHRGLFWSSLALLAVVFVRLAVNPEVFTYQERGALRIFNWYLYTYATAAISMLLAARWLSRSGDRVADFLPGGATILSAAATALLFLLLNIEIADFYATGSYVALNFSSSLAQNLTYTLGWAVFAVALLVVGIVIRSHPARLAAILLLTVTVLKGFLFDVARLGGLYRVMSFVGLAVCLALVAIVLQRFVLSAKPGARA
;
A
#
# COMPACT_ATOMS: atom_id res chain seq x y z
N GLN A 1 18.23 -20.52 14.40
CA GLN A 1 18.80 -19.19 14.10
C GLN A 1 20.05 -19.32 13.24
N ALA A 2 21.04 -20.14 13.63
CA ALA A 2 22.24 -20.41 12.81
C ALA A 2 21.92 -20.87 11.37
N ALA A 3 20.96 -21.79 11.19
CA ALA A 3 20.56 -22.26 9.86
C ALA A 3 20.04 -21.14 8.93
N VAL A 4 19.37 -20.13 9.48
CA VAL A 4 18.83 -19.01 8.70
C VAL A 4 19.96 -18.08 8.26
N LEU A 5 20.87 -17.75 9.18
CA LEU A 5 22.06 -16.96 8.86
C LEU A 5 22.93 -17.66 7.81
N ALA A 6 23.15 -18.97 7.99
CA ALA A 6 23.88 -19.79 7.02
C ALA A 6 23.18 -19.78 5.65
N SER A 7 21.84 -19.84 5.62
CA SER A 7 21.11 -19.78 4.35
C SER A 7 21.27 -18.44 3.63
N ALA A 8 21.26 -17.31 4.35
CA ALA A 8 21.49 -16.00 3.77
C ALA A 8 22.92 -15.85 3.22
N VAL A 9 23.93 -16.26 4.00
CA VAL A 9 25.34 -16.22 3.57
C VAL A 9 25.56 -17.10 2.34
N PHE A 10 25.00 -18.32 2.35
CA PHE A 10 25.10 -19.24 1.23
C PHE A 10 24.49 -18.64 -0.04
N PHE A 11 23.32 -17.98 0.06
CA PHE A 11 22.69 -17.33 -1.08
C PHE A 11 23.61 -16.31 -1.75
N PHE A 12 24.26 -15.43 -0.98
CA PHE A 12 25.16 -14.41 -1.55
C PHE A 12 26.41 -15.02 -2.20
N VAL A 13 27.03 -16.00 -1.55
CA VAL A 13 28.21 -16.68 -2.08
C VAL A 13 27.87 -17.48 -3.34
N ALA A 14 26.79 -18.26 -3.31
CA ALA A 14 26.34 -19.06 -4.44
C ALA A 14 25.88 -18.20 -5.62
N ARG A 15 25.27 -17.03 -5.36
CA ARG A 15 24.92 -16.07 -6.40
C ARG A 15 26.18 -15.54 -7.10
N GLN A 16 27.21 -15.16 -6.33
CA GLN A 16 28.47 -14.65 -6.91
C GLN A 16 29.19 -15.73 -7.74
N SER A 17 29.22 -16.98 -7.28
CA SER A 17 29.87 -18.06 -8.02
C SER A 17 29.10 -18.43 -9.30
N LEU A 18 27.77 -18.44 -9.28
CA LEU A 18 26.95 -18.69 -10.48
C LEU A 18 27.14 -17.60 -11.53
N VAL A 19 27.18 -16.32 -11.12
CA VAL A 19 27.46 -15.19 -12.03
C VAL A 19 28.87 -15.31 -12.61
N ALA A 20 29.88 -15.59 -11.78
CA ALA A 20 31.25 -15.80 -12.25
C ALA A 20 31.39 -16.99 -13.20
N GLY A 21 30.54 -18.01 -13.05
CA GLY A 21 30.47 -19.18 -13.92
C GLY A 21 29.61 -19.01 -15.18
N GLY A 22 29.01 -17.82 -15.41
CA GLY A 22 28.16 -17.56 -16.58
C GLY A 22 26.76 -18.17 -16.52
N PHE A 23 26.29 -18.60 -15.35
CA PHE A 23 24.99 -19.26 -15.14
C PHE A 23 23.88 -18.28 -14.73
N GLU A 24 23.84 -17.10 -15.34
CA GLU A 24 22.85 -16.06 -15.00
C GLU A 24 21.40 -16.50 -15.26
N GLY A 25 21.17 -17.36 -16.27
CA GLY A 25 19.83 -17.86 -16.59
C GLY A 25 19.19 -18.76 -15.52
N VAL A 26 19.97 -19.26 -14.55
CA VAL A 26 19.48 -20.15 -13.48
C VAL A 26 19.42 -19.45 -12.12
N LEU A 27 19.68 -18.14 -12.07
CA LEU A 27 19.81 -17.38 -10.82
C LEU A 27 18.54 -17.42 -9.96
N GLY A 28 17.36 -17.52 -10.58
CA GLY A 28 16.08 -17.66 -9.89
C GLY A 28 15.82 -19.05 -9.27
N ALA A 29 16.53 -20.10 -9.70
CA ALA A 29 16.40 -21.43 -9.10
C ALA A 29 17.11 -21.52 -7.73
N LEU A 30 18.15 -20.71 -7.52
CA LEU A 30 18.92 -20.64 -6.27
C LEU A 30 18.03 -20.30 -5.04
N PRO A 31 17.26 -19.20 -5.03
CA PRO A 31 16.40 -18.89 -3.89
C PRO A 31 15.27 -19.91 -3.71
N LEU A 32 14.76 -20.54 -4.78
CA LEU A 32 13.77 -21.63 -4.66
C LEU A 32 14.35 -22.88 -3.98
N ALA A 33 15.57 -23.28 -4.35
CA ALA A 33 16.27 -24.39 -3.69
C ALA A 33 16.51 -24.10 -2.20
N GLN A 34 16.87 -22.85 -1.89
CA GLN A 34 17.05 -22.38 -0.53
C GLN A 34 15.74 -22.40 0.27
N ALA A 35 14.63 -21.96 -0.35
CA ALA A 35 13.31 -22.03 0.24
C ALA A 35 12.89 -23.48 0.53
N ALA A 36 13.17 -24.41 -0.38
CA ALA A 36 12.88 -25.83 -0.19
C ALA A 36 13.66 -26.42 0.99
N LEU A 37 14.96 -26.13 1.10
CA LEU A 37 15.79 -26.53 2.26
C LEU A 37 15.22 -25.99 3.57
N MET A 38 14.83 -24.72 3.59
CA MET A 38 14.24 -24.10 4.77
C MET A 38 12.85 -24.65 5.10
N ALA A 39 12.07 -25.04 4.09
CA ALA A 39 10.78 -25.71 4.27
C ALA A 39 10.94 -27.12 4.86
N ILE A 40 11.95 -27.87 4.42
CA ILE A 40 12.30 -29.17 5.02
C ILE A 40 12.67 -28.99 6.50
N LEU A 41 13.48 -27.97 6.81
CA LEU A 41 13.83 -27.64 8.20
C LEU A 41 12.58 -27.28 9.02
N LEU A 42 11.64 -26.52 8.45
CA LEU A 42 10.38 -26.18 9.10
C LEU A 42 9.54 -27.43 9.41
N VAL A 43 9.41 -28.34 8.44
CA VAL A 43 8.70 -29.62 8.62
C VAL A 43 9.38 -30.49 9.67
N ALA A 44 10.71 -30.57 9.66
CA ALA A 44 11.48 -31.32 10.65
C ALA A 44 11.25 -30.77 12.07
N LEU A 45 11.31 -29.43 12.24
CA LEU A 45 11.03 -28.78 13.52
C LEU A 45 9.60 -29.06 14.01
N LEU A 46 8.61 -29.01 13.12
CA LEU A 46 7.21 -29.31 13.47
C LEU A 46 6.99 -30.78 13.86
N ARG A 47 7.77 -31.71 13.30
CA ARG A 47 7.71 -33.14 13.63
C ARG A 47 8.46 -33.48 14.92
N MET A 48 9.58 -32.81 15.19
CA MET A 48 10.44 -33.08 16.36
C MET A 48 9.95 -32.40 17.64
N GLU A 49 9.41 -31.18 17.55
CA GLU A 49 8.97 -30.42 18.73
C GLU A 49 7.47 -30.66 19.00
N PRO A 50 7.07 -31.27 20.14
CA PRO A 50 5.67 -31.41 20.52
C PRO A 50 5.02 -30.03 20.72
N THR A 51 3.71 -29.95 20.48
CA THR A 51 2.96 -28.68 20.38
C THR A 51 3.16 -27.71 21.54
N GLY A 52 3.39 -28.19 22.76
CA GLY A 52 3.62 -27.36 23.95
C GLY A 52 5.05 -26.86 24.18
N ALA A 53 6.06 -27.43 23.51
CA ALA A 53 7.48 -27.07 23.68
C ALA A 53 8.04 -26.22 22.53
N ARG A 54 7.20 -25.91 21.53
CA ARG A 54 7.62 -25.21 20.31
C ARG A 54 8.02 -23.78 20.60
N THR A 55 9.24 -23.42 20.19
CA THR A 55 9.66 -22.02 20.25
C THR A 55 9.05 -21.25 19.08
N LEU A 56 7.93 -20.55 19.31
CA LEU A 56 7.19 -19.81 18.28
C LEU A 56 8.09 -18.88 17.46
N GLY A 57 9.04 -18.19 18.10
CA GLY A 57 10.00 -17.31 17.42
C GLY A 57 10.91 -18.02 16.42
N ARG A 58 11.29 -19.27 16.70
CA ARG A 58 12.12 -20.08 15.79
C ARG A 58 11.30 -20.50 14.56
N LEU A 59 10.07 -20.96 14.77
CA LEU A 59 9.15 -21.34 13.68
C LEU A 59 8.80 -20.15 12.79
N ALA A 60 8.45 -19.03 13.42
CA ALA A 60 8.21 -17.74 12.77
C ALA A 60 9.36 -17.33 11.85
N LEU A 61 10.59 -17.40 12.37
CA LEU A 61 11.78 -16.96 11.65
C LEU A 61 12.09 -17.89 10.48
N VAL A 62 12.03 -19.22 10.66
CA VAL A 62 12.24 -20.18 9.56
C VAL A 62 11.16 -20.04 8.49
N ALA A 63 9.88 -19.97 8.88
CA ALA A 63 8.77 -19.82 7.95
C ALA A 63 8.80 -18.49 7.19
N GLY A 64 9.12 -17.38 7.86
CA GLY A 64 9.32 -16.08 7.20
C GLY A 64 10.51 -16.10 6.23
N THR A 65 11.57 -16.86 6.54
CA THR A 65 12.71 -17.02 5.63
C THR A 65 12.34 -17.80 4.37
N VAL A 66 11.50 -18.85 4.50
CA VAL A 66 10.97 -19.60 3.34
C VAL A 66 10.20 -18.66 2.42
N LEU A 67 9.29 -17.86 2.98
CA LEU A 67 8.50 -16.89 2.22
C LEU A 67 9.41 -15.86 1.52
N ALA A 68 10.35 -15.26 2.26
CA ALA A 68 11.29 -14.29 1.70
C ALA A 68 12.10 -14.84 0.53
N PHE A 69 12.61 -16.08 0.61
CA PHE A 69 13.33 -16.70 -0.50
C PHE A 69 12.43 -16.98 -1.70
N ILE A 70 11.19 -17.47 -1.49
CA ILE A 70 10.22 -17.65 -2.58
C ILE A 70 9.95 -16.30 -3.27
N THR A 71 9.75 -15.25 -2.49
CA THR A 71 9.49 -13.91 -3.01
C THR A 71 10.69 -13.37 -3.79
N VAL A 72 11.91 -13.58 -3.32
CA VAL A 72 13.15 -13.14 -4.01
C VAL A 72 13.38 -13.88 -5.33
N ALA A 73 12.85 -15.09 -5.50
CA ALA A 73 12.95 -15.83 -6.75
C ALA A 73 12.25 -15.11 -7.92
N ILE A 74 11.12 -14.47 -7.65
CA ILE A 74 10.28 -13.81 -8.66
C ILE A 74 11.03 -12.64 -9.36
N PRO A 75 11.52 -11.61 -8.66
CA PRO A 75 12.25 -10.49 -9.28
C PRO A 75 13.66 -10.85 -9.75
N LEU A 76 14.19 -12.04 -9.42
CA LEU A 76 15.43 -12.53 -10.03
C LEU A 76 15.20 -13.17 -11.39
N GLN A 77 13.98 -13.64 -11.68
CA GLN A 77 13.61 -14.21 -12.98
C GLN A 77 12.92 -13.20 -13.89
N LEU A 78 12.19 -12.24 -13.30
CA LEU A 78 11.42 -11.23 -14.01
C LEU A 78 12.11 -9.86 -13.88
N GLU A 79 11.98 -9.03 -14.91
CA GLU A 79 12.58 -7.68 -14.97
C GLU A 79 12.21 -6.79 -13.75
N ASN A 80 12.93 -5.68 -13.57
CA ASN A 80 12.96 -4.84 -12.36
C ASN A 80 11.59 -4.43 -11.76
N GLU A 81 10.52 -4.46 -12.54
CA GLU A 81 9.15 -4.07 -12.18
C GLU A 81 8.52 -4.96 -11.08
N TRP A 82 8.90 -6.23 -11.03
CA TRP A 82 8.25 -7.24 -10.18
C TRP A 82 8.70 -7.18 -8.72
N LEU A 83 9.79 -6.44 -8.42
CA LEU A 83 10.35 -6.35 -7.08
C LEU A 83 9.36 -5.74 -6.08
N THR A 84 8.67 -4.66 -6.48
CA THR A 84 7.70 -3.99 -5.60
C THR A 84 6.47 -4.87 -5.36
N ILE A 85 6.01 -5.59 -6.38
CA ILE A 85 4.91 -6.54 -6.28
C ILE A 85 5.27 -7.68 -5.33
N GLY A 86 6.47 -8.25 -5.49
CA GLY A 86 6.99 -9.29 -4.60
C GLY A 86 7.01 -8.83 -3.15
N TRP A 87 7.55 -7.65 -2.87
CA TRP A 87 7.58 -7.11 -1.49
C TRP A 87 6.18 -6.86 -0.92
N ALA A 88 5.23 -6.39 -1.75
CA ALA A 88 3.85 -6.20 -1.31
C ALA A 88 3.20 -7.54 -0.92
N LEU A 89 3.34 -8.55 -1.77
CA LEU A 89 2.79 -9.89 -1.54
C LEU A 89 3.45 -10.56 -0.33
N GLU A 90 4.77 -10.42 -0.16
CA GLU A 90 5.50 -10.92 1.01
C GLU A 90 5.02 -10.24 2.29
N GLY A 91 4.82 -8.93 2.28
CA GLY A 91 4.28 -8.20 3.42
C GLY A 91 2.91 -8.73 3.85
N ALA A 92 2.05 -9.05 2.87
CA ALA A 92 0.76 -9.69 3.11
C ALA A 92 0.91 -11.15 3.59
N ALA A 93 1.84 -11.92 3.01
CA ALA A 93 2.11 -13.30 3.41
C ALA A 93 2.62 -13.39 4.85
N LEU A 94 3.47 -12.46 5.29
CA LEU A 94 3.94 -12.34 6.67
C LEU A 94 2.79 -11.99 7.63
N ALA A 95 1.88 -11.09 7.22
CA ALA A 95 0.67 -10.78 7.98
C ALA A 95 -0.26 -12.00 8.11
N TRP A 96 -0.40 -12.79 7.05
CA TRP A 96 -1.14 -14.04 7.09
C TRP A 96 -0.46 -15.07 8.01
N LEU A 97 0.86 -15.22 7.90
CA LEU A 97 1.64 -16.15 8.72
C LEU A 97 1.55 -15.79 10.21
N PHE A 98 1.48 -14.50 10.55
CA PHE A 98 1.24 -14.03 11.91
C PHE A 98 -0.08 -14.56 12.49
N THR A 99 -1.12 -14.77 11.68
CA THR A 99 -2.38 -15.38 12.16
C THR A 99 -2.25 -16.85 12.55
N ARG A 100 -1.19 -17.52 12.07
CA ARG A 100 -0.89 -18.94 12.38
C ARG A 100 0.17 -19.06 13.48
N ILE A 101 1.14 -18.14 13.49
CA ILE A 101 2.26 -18.11 14.43
C ILE A 101 2.28 -16.69 15.02
N PRO A 102 1.58 -16.44 16.15
CA PRO A 102 1.43 -15.11 16.72
C PRO A 102 2.72 -14.63 17.40
N HIS A 103 3.71 -14.27 16.58
CA HIS A 103 5.02 -13.79 17.02
C HIS A 103 5.20 -12.33 16.61
N ARG A 104 5.56 -11.46 17.56
CA ARG A 104 5.67 -10.01 17.35
C ARG A 104 6.66 -9.63 16.25
N GLY A 105 7.68 -10.45 16.00
CA GLY A 105 8.60 -10.24 14.88
C GLY A 105 7.95 -10.29 13.50
N LEU A 106 6.92 -11.12 13.29
CA LEU A 106 6.19 -11.20 12.02
C LEU A 106 5.30 -9.97 11.82
N PHE A 107 4.69 -9.50 12.91
CA PHE A 107 3.91 -8.28 12.90
C PHE A 107 4.76 -7.07 12.45
N TRP A 108 5.93 -6.87 13.08
CA TRP A 108 6.81 -5.74 12.75
C TRP A 108 7.44 -5.87 11.38
N SER A 109 7.86 -7.07 10.95
CA SER A 109 8.42 -7.26 9.61
C SER A 109 7.38 -7.05 8.51
N SER A 110 6.15 -7.54 8.68
CA SER A 110 5.04 -7.26 7.75
C SER A 110 4.76 -5.76 7.65
N LEU A 111 4.64 -5.08 8.78
CA LEU A 111 4.37 -3.63 8.81
C LEU A 111 5.52 -2.83 8.19
N ALA A 112 6.77 -3.17 8.51
CA ALA A 112 7.95 -2.50 7.97
C ALA A 112 8.05 -2.69 6.44
N LEU A 113 7.86 -3.92 5.95
CA LEU A 113 7.96 -4.21 4.52
C LEU A 113 6.85 -3.49 3.73
N LEU A 114 5.61 -3.51 4.23
CA LEU A 114 4.51 -2.78 3.61
C LEU A 114 4.72 -1.25 3.68
N ALA A 115 5.32 -0.73 4.75
CA ALA A 115 5.69 0.68 4.83
C ALA A 115 6.76 1.06 3.79
N VAL A 116 7.77 0.20 3.57
CA VAL A 116 8.76 0.40 2.51
C VAL A 116 8.10 0.42 1.13
N VAL A 117 7.18 -0.51 0.86
CA VAL A 117 6.39 -0.53 -0.38
C VAL A 117 5.57 0.74 -0.54
N PHE A 118 4.91 1.20 0.52
CA PHE A 118 4.14 2.44 0.51
C PHE A 118 5.02 3.64 0.15
N VAL A 119 6.14 3.82 0.85
CA VAL A 119 7.07 4.94 0.61
C VAL A 119 7.62 4.87 -0.82
N ARG A 120 7.99 3.68 -1.28
CA ARG A 120 8.50 3.48 -2.65
C ARG A 120 7.48 3.84 -3.71
N LEU A 121 6.18 3.59 -3.51
CA LEU A 121 5.14 3.93 -4.50
C LEU A 121 4.60 5.35 -4.34
N ALA A 122 4.58 5.91 -3.13
CA ALA A 122 3.96 7.21 -2.86
C ALA A 122 4.95 8.37 -2.97
N VAL A 123 6.22 8.15 -2.62
CA VAL A 123 7.22 9.22 -2.46
C VAL A 123 8.25 9.22 -3.59
N ASN A 124 8.54 8.07 -4.19
CA ASN A 124 9.58 7.97 -5.20
C ASN A 124 9.14 8.60 -6.54
N PRO A 125 9.75 9.72 -6.98
CA PRO A 125 9.38 10.35 -8.25
C PRO A 125 9.80 9.50 -9.47
N GLU A 126 10.78 8.62 -9.30
CA GLU A 126 11.26 7.72 -10.37
C GLU A 126 10.21 6.72 -10.82
N VAL A 127 9.10 6.59 -10.08
CA VAL A 127 7.95 5.78 -10.52
C VAL A 127 7.42 6.25 -11.88
N PHE A 128 7.58 7.53 -12.24
CA PHE A 128 7.13 8.05 -13.54
C PHE A 128 8.12 7.80 -14.70
N THR A 129 9.33 7.32 -14.41
CA THR A 129 10.44 7.17 -15.37
C THR A 129 10.88 5.72 -15.56
N TYR A 130 10.49 4.79 -14.67
CA TYR A 130 10.95 3.39 -14.75
C TYR A 130 10.55 2.66 -16.03
N GLN A 131 9.40 2.97 -16.62
CA GLN A 131 8.94 2.32 -17.85
C GLN A 131 8.35 3.34 -18.82
N GLU A 132 8.62 3.14 -20.11
CA GLU A 132 7.85 3.78 -21.17
C GLU A 132 6.39 3.30 -21.13
N ARG A 133 5.47 4.20 -21.47
CA ARG A 133 4.03 3.91 -21.45
C ARG A 133 3.69 2.70 -22.33
N GLY A 134 3.02 1.72 -21.74
CA GLY A 134 2.53 0.54 -22.48
C GLY A 134 1.49 0.92 -23.54
N ALA A 135 1.37 0.10 -24.60
CA ALA A 135 0.46 0.34 -25.71
C ALA A 135 -1.04 0.37 -25.32
N LEU A 136 -1.41 -0.26 -24.19
CA LEU A 136 -2.77 -0.29 -23.66
C LEU A 136 -2.95 0.80 -22.59
N ARG A 137 -3.72 1.84 -22.93
CA ARG A 137 -3.96 3.03 -22.08
C ARG A 137 -4.68 2.77 -20.75
N ILE A 138 -5.27 1.58 -20.55
CA ILE A 138 -6.06 1.24 -19.34
C ILE A 138 -5.41 0.09 -18.55
N PHE A 139 -4.70 -0.82 -19.22
CA PHE A 139 -3.95 -1.90 -18.59
C PHE A 139 -2.47 -1.52 -18.55
N ASN A 140 -2.16 -0.48 -17.78
CA ASN A 140 -0.81 0.02 -17.57
C ASN A 140 -0.16 -0.66 -16.34
N TRP A 141 1.16 -0.60 -16.26
CA TRP A 141 1.92 -1.17 -15.16
C TRP A 141 1.64 -0.52 -13.81
N TYR A 142 1.30 0.77 -13.83
CA TYR A 142 0.79 1.50 -12.68
C TYR A 142 -0.45 0.82 -12.08
N LEU A 143 -1.41 0.42 -12.93
CA LEU A 143 -2.63 -0.25 -12.49
C LEU A 143 -2.32 -1.50 -11.68
N TYR A 144 -1.57 -2.46 -12.24
CA TYR A 144 -1.34 -3.73 -11.54
C TYR A 144 -0.41 -3.59 -10.33
N THR A 145 0.61 -2.72 -10.38
CA THR A 145 1.54 -2.53 -9.25
C THR A 145 0.85 -1.87 -8.05
N TYR A 146 0.17 -0.74 -8.26
CA TYR A 146 -0.52 -0.03 -7.19
C TYR A 146 -1.73 -0.81 -6.68
N ALA A 147 -2.51 -1.45 -7.57
CA ALA A 147 -3.64 -2.27 -7.14
C ALA A 147 -3.19 -3.47 -6.31
N THR A 148 -2.13 -4.18 -6.74
CA THR A 148 -1.61 -5.33 -5.97
C THR A 148 -1.05 -4.89 -4.62
N ALA A 149 -0.34 -3.75 -4.55
CA ALA A 149 0.13 -3.19 -3.29
C ALA A 149 -1.02 -2.81 -2.35
N ALA A 150 -2.05 -2.13 -2.86
CA ALA A 150 -3.22 -1.74 -2.08
C ALA A 150 -4.00 -2.96 -1.57
N ILE A 151 -4.24 -3.97 -2.42
CA ILE A 151 -4.91 -5.23 -2.03
C ILE A 151 -4.10 -5.94 -0.94
N SER A 152 -2.77 -6.03 -1.11
CA SER A 152 -1.87 -6.65 -0.14
C SER A 152 -1.95 -5.96 1.23
N MET A 153 -1.98 -4.63 1.25
CA MET A 153 -2.16 -3.84 2.48
C MET A 153 -3.53 -4.02 3.12
N LEU A 154 -4.61 -4.11 2.32
CA LEU A 154 -5.96 -4.35 2.84
C LEU A 154 -6.10 -5.77 3.42
N LEU A 155 -5.52 -6.77 2.77
CA LEU A 155 -5.48 -8.14 3.27
C LEU A 155 -4.68 -8.23 4.57
N ALA A 156 -3.50 -7.62 4.60
CA ALA A 156 -2.69 -7.52 5.81
C ALA A 156 -3.46 -6.81 6.93
N ALA A 157 -4.11 -5.69 6.65
CA ALA A 157 -4.95 -4.98 7.62
C ALA A 157 -6.07 -5.88 8.17
N ARG A 158 -6.75 -6.64 7.29
CA ARG A 158 -7.81 -7.57 7.69
C ARG A 158 -7.28 -8.69 8.58
N TRP A 159 -6.11 -9.24 8.30
CA TRP A 159 -5.49 -10.28 9.14
C TRP A 159 -5.01 -9.73 10.47
N LEU A 160 -4.30 -8.60 10.48
CA LEU A 160 -3.81 -7.96 11.71
C LEU A 160 -4.94 -7.44 12.62
N SER A 161 -6.08 -7.02 12.04
CA SER A 161 -7.23 -6.54 12.82
C SER A 161 -7.83 -7.59 13.74
N ARG A 162 -7.68 -8.88 13.42
CA ARG A 162 -8.20 -10.00 14.23
C ARG A 162 -7.36 -10.30 15.45
N SER A 163 -6.12 -9.84 15.47
CA SER A 163 -5.14 -10.18 16.51
C SER A 163 -5.20 -9.25 17.73
N GLY A 164 -5.91 -8.12 17.64
CA GLY A 164 -6.05 -7.15 18.73
C GLY A 164 -4.77 -6.37 19.07
N ASP A 165 -3.65 -6.64 18.39
CA ASP A 165 -2.35 -6.05 18.68
C ASP A 165 -2.26 -4.57 18.23
N ARG A 166 -1.88 -3.70 19.17
CA ARG A 166 -1.61 -2.28 18.94
C ARG A 166 -0.13 -2.09 18.56
N VAL A 167 0.15 -1.20 17.61
CA VAL A 167 1.52 -0.87 17.16
C VAL A 167 2.30 -0.19 18.30
N ALA A 168 1.65 0.75 18.98
CA ALA A 168 2.10 1.37 20.22
C ALA A 168 0.85 1.81 20.98
N ASP A 169 0.95 2.01 22.30
CA ASP A 169 -0.19 2.43 23.13
C ASP A 169 -0.81 3.77 22.68
N PHE A 170 -0.02 4.60 21.99
CA PHE A 170 -0.43 5.91 21.47
C PHE A 170 -0.80 5.94 19.98
N LEU A 171 -0.48 4.88 19.21
CA LEU A 171 -0.74 4.84 17.77
C LEU A 171 -2.01 4.03 17.47
N PRO A 172 -2.77 4.39 16.42
CA PRO A 172 -3.86 3.55 15.95
C PRO A 172 -3.32 2.14 15.58
N GLY A 173 -4.17 1.12 15.71
CA GLY A 173 -3.80 -0.26 15.39
C GLY A 173 -3.24 -0.39 13.97
N GLY A 174 -2.32 -1.34 13.75
CA GLY A 174 -1.60 -1.48 12.48
C GLY A 174 -2.53 -1.68 11.28
N ALA A 175 -3.69 -2.31 11.51
CA ALA A 175 -4.74 -2.46 10.52
C ALA A 175 -5.31 -1.12 10.00
N THR A 176 -5.48 -0.12 10.88
CA THR A 176 -5.98 1.20 10.49
C THR A 176 -4.94 1.93 9.65
N ILE A 177 -3.67 1.87 10.04
CA ILE A 177 -2.55 2.48 9.31
C ILE A 177 -2.44 1.88 7.90
N LEU A 178 -2.46 0.55 7.80
CA LEU A 178 -2.38 -0.16 6.52
C LEU A 178 -3.61 0.10 5.63
N SER A 179 -4.81 0.18 6.21
CA SER A 179 -6.03 0.51 5.44
C SER A 179 -5.99 1.94 4.90
N ALA A 180 -5.47 2.89 5.70
CA ALA A 180 -5.27 4.27 5.27
C ALA A 180 -4.21 4.36 4.16
N ALA A 181 -3.08 3.66 4.32
CA ALA A 181 -2.03 3.57 3.31
C ALA A 181 -2.57 2.98 1.99
N ALA A 182 -3.35 1.90 2.05
CA ALA A 182 -3.98 1.31 0.87
C ALA A 182 -4.94 2.29 0.18
N THR A 183 -5.77 2.99 0.95
CA THR A 183 -6.70 4.01 0.42
C THR A 183 -5.94 5.15 -0.27
N ALA A 184 -4.83 5.60 0.34
CA ALA A 184 -3.96 6.60 -0.26
C ALA A 184 -3.32 6.11 -1.57
N LEU A 185 -2.86 4.85 -1.63
CA LEU A 185 -2.34 4.27 -2.87
C LEU A 185 -3.40 4.17 -3.98
N LEU A 186 -4.64 3.79 -3.65
CA LEU A 186 -5.73 3.77 -4.63
C LEU A 186 -6.08 5.18 -5.13
N PHE A 187 -6.02 6.17 -4.25
CA PHE A 187 -6.22 7.56 -4.65
C PHE A 187 -5.07 8.07 -5.52
N LEU A 188 -3.81 7.72 -5.20
CA LEU A 188 -2.67 8.02 -6.05
C LEU A 188 -2.81 7.37 -7.42
N LEU A 189 -3.16 6.08 -7.47
CA LEU A 189 -3.40 5.35 -8.71
C LEU A 189 -4.43 6.06 -9.59
N LEU A 190 -5.57 6.48 -9.03
CA LEU A 190 -6.56 7.28 -9.76
C LEU A 190 -5.94 8.54 -10.39
N ASN A 191 -5.11 9.27 -9.65
CA ASN A 191 -4.48 10.49 -10.17
C ASN A 191 -3.45 10.19 -11.27
N ILE A 192 -2.71 9.08 -11.14
CA ILE A 192 -1.73 8.62 -12.12
C ILE A 192 -2.43 8.17 -13.41
N GLU A 193 -3.51 7.40 -13.32
CA GLU A 193 -4.29 6.95 -14.49
C GLU A 193 -4.92 8.14 -15.24
N ILE A 194 -5.43 9.15 -14.52
CA ILE A 194 -5.91 10.39 -15.16
C ILE A 194 -4.75 11.15 -15.80
N ALA A 195 -3.58 11.21 -15.15
CA ALA A 195 -2.40 11.86 -15.72
C ALA A 195 -1.93 11.15 -17.00
N ASP A 196 -1.89 9.81 -16.96
CA ASP A 196 -1.49 8.96 -18.08
C ASP A 196 -2.47 9.10 -19.25
N PHE A 197 -3.78 9.09 -19.00
CA PHE A 197 -4.79 9.23 -20.06
C PHE A 197 -4.64 10.53 -20.86
N TYR A 198 -4.29 11.64 -20.20
CA TYR A 198 -4.10 12.94 -20.83
C TYR A 198 -2.66 13.23 -21.28
N ALA A 199 -1.70 12.37 -20.94
CA ALA A 199 -0.31 12.53 -21.37
C ALA A 199 -0.17 12.28 -22.89
N THR A 200 0.56 13.16 -23.56
CA THR A 200 0.84 13.08 -25.02
C THR A 200 2.27 12.62 -25.35
N GLY A 201 3.16 12.50 -24.36
CA GLY A 201 4.53 12.01 -24.52
C GLY A 201 4.73 10.56 -24.05
N SER A 202 5.96 10.04 -24.17
CA SER A 202 6.35 8.67 -23.77
C SER A 202 6.38 8.44 -22.25
N TYR A 203 6.33 9.51 -21.45
CA TYR A 203 6.30 9.50 -19.98
C TYR A 203 5.17 10.38 -19.44
N VAL A 204 4.74 10.12 -18.20
CA VAL A 204 3.76 10.95 -17.48
C VAL A 204 4.45 12.24 -17.04
N ALA A 205 4.29 13.32 -17.80
CA ALA A 205 4.75 14.64 -17.41
C ALA A 205 3.64 15.38 -16.64
N LEU A 206 3.96 15.89 -15.44
CA LEU A 206 3.11 16.82 -14.70
C LEU A 206 3.09 18.19 -15.40
N ASN A 207 2.36 18.29 -16.50
CA ASN A 207 2.21 19.54 -17.23
C ASN A 207 1.32 20.50 -16.44
N PHE A 208 1.90 21.61 -15.96
CA PHE A 208 1.19 22.70 -15.28
C PHE A 208 0.18 23.43 -16.18
N SER A 209 0.21 23.19 -17.49
CA SER A 209 -0.78 23.65 -18.48
C SER A 209 -1.85 22.60 -18.75
N SER A 210 -2.41 21.99 -17.69
CA SER A 210 -3.47 21.00 -17.82
C SER A 210 -4.68 21.60 -18.54
N SER A 211 -5.19 20.88 -19.54
CA SER A 211 -6.39 21.27 -20.28
C SER A 211 -7.60 21.36 -19.33
N LEU A 212 -8.62 22.16 -19.68
CA LEU A 212 -9.86 22.23 -18.90
C LEU A 212 -10.49 20.85 -18.71
N ALA A 213 -10.49 20.02 -19.76
CA ALA A 213 -10.99 18.66 -19.72
C ALA A 213 -10.22 17.77 -18.72
N GLN A 214 -8.90 17.91 -18.63
CA GLN A 214 -8.09 17.18 -17.66
C GLN A 214 -8.41 17.59 -16.22
N ASN A 215 -8.54 18.90 -15.94
CA ASN A 215 -8.88 19.38 -14.60
C ASN A 215 -10.27 18.93 -14.14
N LEU A 216 -11.26 19.01 -15.04
CA LEU A 216 -12.61 18.50 -14.78
C LEU A 216 -12.60 16.99 -14.52
N THR A 217 -11.78 16.23 -15.24
CA THR A 217 -11.66 14.78 -15.02
C THR A 217 -11.05 14.45 -13.66
N TYR A 218 -10.05 15.21 -13.20
CA TYR A 218 -9.55 15.08 -11.83
C TYR A 218 -10.65 15.36 -10.80
N THR A 219 -11.40 16.45 -10.94
CA THR A 219 -12.49 16.81 -10.01
C THR A 219 -13.58 15.76 -9.99
N LEU A 220 -14.01 15.26 -11.17
CA LEU A 220 -15.00 14.19 -11.29
C LEU A 220 -14.47 12.88 -10.69
N GLY A 221 -13.23 12.51 -10.99
CA GLY A 221 -12.59 11.32 -10.45
C GLY A 221 -12.50 11.35 -8.92
N TRP A 222 -12.09 12.47 -8.34
CA TRP A 222 -12.03 12.63 -6.88
C TRP A 222 -13.43 12.54 -6.24
N ALA A 223 -14.47 13.07 -6.90
CA ALA A 223 -15.84 13.02 -6.41
C ALA A 223 -16.35 11.56 -6.41
N VAL A 224 -16.15 10.83 -7.50
CA VAL A 224 -16.51 9.41 -7.61
C VAL A 224 -15.76 8.59 -6.56
N PHE A 225 -14.45 8.82 -6.40
CA PHE A 225 -13.65 8.13 -5.39
C PHE A 225 -14.13 8.42 -3.96
N ALA A 226 -14.45 9.67 -3.64
CA ALA A 226 -14.97 10.06 -2.34
C ALA A 226 -16.33 9.41 -2.05
N VAL A 227 -17.24 9.37 -3.03
CA VAL A 227 -18.54 8.69 -2.90
C VAL A 227 -18.34 7.19 -2.71
N ALA A 228 -17.48 6.54 -3.51
CA ALA A 228 -17.18 5.12 -3.35
C ALA A 228 -16.59 4.82 -1.96
N LEU A 229 -15.64 5.63 -1.50
CA LEU A 229 -15.04 5.50 -0.17
C LEU A 229 -16.08 5.71 0.94
N LEU A 230 -17.04 6.62 0.76
CA LEU A 230 -18.14 6.84 1.71
C LEU A 230 -19.05 5.61 1.78
N VAL A 231 -19.47 5.07 0.63
CA VAL A 231 -20.28 3.85 0.55
C VAL A 231 -19.57 2.70 1.25
N VAL A 232 -18.31 2.46 0.91
CA VAL A 232 -17.48 1.42 1.55
C VAL A 232 -17.36 1.66 3.07
N GLY A 233 -17.14 2.91 3.50
CA GLY A 233 -17.04 3.27 4.91
C GLY A 233 -18.35 3.13 5.70
N ILE A 234 -19.50 3.25 5.03
CA ILE A 234 -20.82 2.96 5.61
C ILE A 234 -21.03 1.44 5.71
N VAL A 235 -20.76 0.70 4.63
CA VAL A 235 -20.93 -0.77 4.58
C VAL A 235 -20.06 -1.47 5.62
N ILE A 236 -18.79 -1.07 5.75
CA ILE A 236 -17.83 -1.65 6.69
C ILE A 236 -17.96 -1.02 8.09
N ARG A 237 -18.87 -0.06 8.28
CA ARG A 237 -19.10 0.70 9.53
C ARG A 237 -17.85 1.38 10.10
N SER A 238 -16.80 1.59 9.31
CA SER A 238 -15.55 2.23 9.74
C SER A 238 -15.68 3.75 9.83
N HIS A 239 -15.67 4.29 11.06
CA HIS A 239 -15.63 5.74 11.31
C HIS A 239 -14.51 6.48 10.56
N PRO A 240 -13.24 6.04 10.59
CA PRO A 240 -12.16 6.77 9.91
C PRO A 240 -12.34 6.85 8.39
N ALA A 241 -12.85 5.79 7.74
CA ALA A 241 -13.09 5.83 6.29
C ALA A 241 -14.20 6.81 5.92
N ARG A 242 -15.27 6.90 6.72
CA ARG A 242 -16.33 7.90 6.50
C ARG A 242 -15.80 9.31 6.65
N LEU A 243 -14.98 9.56 7.68
CA LEU A 243 -14.35 10.87 7.87
C LEU A 243 -13.45 11.24 6.68
N ALA A 244 -12.60 10.31 6.24
CA ALA A 244 -11.72 10.51 5.08
C ALA A 244 -12.52 10.80 3.81
N ALA A 245 -13.62 10.07 3.56
CA ALA A 245 -14.50 10.30 2.43
C ALA A 245 -15.16 11.67 2.45
N ILE A 246 -15.68 12.09 3.61
CA ILE A 246 -16.30 13.42 3.78
C ILE A 246 -15.27 14.53 3.57
N LEU A 247 -14.07 14.40 4.16
CA LEU A 247 -12.99 15.36 3.96
C LEU A 247 -12.60 15.46 2.49
N LEU A 248 -12.42 14.33 1.81
CA LEU A 248 -12.07 14.30 0.39
C LEU A 248 -13.18 14.90 -0.49
N LEU A 249 -14.45 14.59 -0.21
CA LEU A 249 -15.59 15.16 -0.93
C LEU A 249 -15.63 16.68 -0.76
N THR A 250 -15.35 17.16 0.45
CA THR A 250 -15.32 18.59 0.75
C THR A 250 -14.17 19.29 0.01
N VAL A 251 -12.97 18.70 0.01
CA VAL A 251 -11.82 19.19 -0.77
C VAL A 251 -12.14 19.19 -2.27
N THR A 252 -12.83 18.16 -2.76
CA THR A 252 -13.20 18.04 -4.18
C THR A 252 -14.18 19.11 -4.60
N VAL A 253 -15.24 19.33 -3.81
CA VAL A 253 -16.22 20.39 -4.04
C VAL A 253 -15.51 21.75 -4.02
N LEU A 254 -14.65 21.98 -3.02
CA LEU A 254 -13.90 23.22 -2.92
C LEU A 254 -13.00 23.46 -4.12
N LYS A 255 -12.24 22.44 -4.54
CA LYS A 255 -11.38 22.50 -5.72
C LYS A 255 -12.20 22.81 -6.98
N GLY A 256 -13.32 22.12 -7.19
CA GLY A 256 -14.20 22.35 -8.34
C GLY A 256 -14.69 23.80 -8.41
N PHE A 257 -15.16 24.34 -7.30
CA PHE A 257 -15.61 25.74 -7.24
C PHE A 257 -14.47 26.75 -7.39
N LEU A 258 -13.30 26.51 -6.79
CA LEU A 258 -12.20 27.48 -6.81
C LEU A 258 -11.39 27.46 -8.12
N PHE A 259 -11.19 26.30 -8.73
CA PHE A 259 -10.27 26.15 -9.86
C PHE A 259 -10.98 25.93 -11.19
N ASP A 260 -12.07 25.13 -11.21
CA ASP A 260 -12.75 24.82 -12.47
C ASP A 260 -13.74 25.94 -12.84
N VAL A 261 -14.49 26.44 -11.86
CA VAL A 261 -15.49 27.51 -12.06
C VAL A 261 -14.84 28.90 -12.18
N ALA A 262 -13.71 29.15 -11.54
CA ALA A 262 -13.01 30.45 -11.64
C ALA A 262 -12.38 30.71 -13.03
N ARG A 263 -12.18 29.66 -13.84
CA ARG A 263 -11.75 29.78 -15.24
C ARG A 263 -12.89 30.17 -16.19
N LEU A 264 -14.14 30.06 -15.74
CA LEU A 264 -15.35 30.36 -16.52
C LEU A 264 -15.85 31.81 -16.25
N GLY A 265 -15.14 32.86 -16.66
CA GLY A 265 -15.68 34.25 -16.70
C GLY A 265 -16.16 34.90 -15.37
N GLY A 266 -16.58 36.17 -15.43
CA GLY A 266 -16.69 37.08 -14.27
C GLY A 266 -17.75 36.75 -13.18
N LEU A 267 -18.97 36.35 -13.56
CA LEU A 267 -20.06 36.05 -12.63
C LEU A 267 -19.78 34.81 -11.76
N TYR A 268 -19.07 33.84 -12.32
CA TYR A 268 -18.72 32.60 -11.65
C TYR A 268 -17.68 32.80 -10.55
N ARG A 269 -16.81 33.81 -10.67
CA ARG A 269 -15.82 34.17 -9.64
C ARG A 269 -16.48 34.63 -8.33
N VAL A 270 -17.59 35.35 -8.40
CA VAL A 270 -18.35 35.79 -7.21
C VAL A 270 -19.05 34.61 -6.53
N MET A 271 -19.65 33.71 -7.32
CA MET A 271 -20.28 32.49 -6.81
C MET A 271 -19.26 31.51 -6.18
N SER A 272 -18.02 31.47 -6.68
CA SER A 272 -16.93 30.69 -6.07
C SER A 272 -16.56 31.16 -4.66
N PHE A 273 -16.58 32.48 -4.39
CA PHE A 273 -16.32 33.01 -3.03
C PHE A 273 -17.43 32.65 -2.04
N VAL A 274 -18.69 32.69 -2.49
CA VAL A 274 -19.84 32.26 -1.67
C VAL A 274 -19.78 30.74 -1.43
N GLY A 275 -19.49 29.97 -2.47
CA GLY A 275 -19.29 28.51 -2.36
C GLY A 275 -18.15 28.13 -1.41
N LEU A 276 -17.03 28.86 -1.45
CA LEU A 276 -15.91 28.72 -0.51
C LEU A 276 -16.35 28.95 0.94
N ALA A 277 -17.11 30.03 1.20
CA ALA A 277 -17.60 30.35 2.55
C ALA A 277 -18.51 29.23 3.12
N VAL A 278 -19.41 28.70 2.29
CA VAL A 278 -20.29 27.58 2.68
C VAL A 278 -19.49 26.29 2.90
N CYS A 279 -18.51 26.02 2.04
CA CYS A 279 -17.66 24.84 2.16
C CYS A 279 -16.83 24.88 3.45
N LEU A 280 -16.23 26.03 3.77
CA LEU A 280 -15.51 26.24 5.04
C LEU A 280 -16.44 26.08 6.25
N ALA A 281 -17.68 26.57 6.18
CA ALA A 281 -18.67 26.35 7.23
C ALA A 281 -18.99 24.85 7.41
N LEU A 282 -19.17 24.10 6.32
CA LEU A 282 -19.38 22.65 6.37
C LEU A 282 -18.18 21.89 6.94
N VAL A 283 -16.95 22.25 6.53
CA VAL A 283 -15.71 21.69 7.13
C VAL A 283 -15.68 21.95 8.62
N ALA A 284 -15.95 23.20 9.04
CA ALA A 284 -15.95 23.59 10.44
C ALA A 284 -16.96 22.79 11.26
N ILE A 285 -18.17 22.57 10.72
CA ILE A 285 -19.22 21.76 11.35
C ILE A 285 -18.80 20.30 11.47
N VAL A 286 -18.21 19.72 10.41
CA VAL A 286 -17.73 18.33 10.41
C VAL A 286 -16.60 18.15 11.44
N LEU A 287 -15.63 19.07 11.47
CA LEU A 287 -14.56 19.06 12.47
C LEU A 287 -15.10 19.20 13.90
N GLN A 288 -16.04 20.12 14.14
CA GLN A 288 -16.65 20.28 15.46
C GLN A 288 -17.39 19.01 15.92
N ARG A 289 -18.18 18.42 15.03
CA ARG A 289 -19.06 17.30 15.36
C ARG A 289 -18.33 15.97 15.49
N PHE A 290 -17.30 15.74 14.69
CA PHE A 290 -16.60 14.45 14.63
C PHE A 290 -15.21 14.44 15.28
N VAL A 291 -14.55 15.59 15.44
CA VAL A 291 -13.18 15.67 15.98
C VAL A 291 -13.15 16.31 17.37
N LEU A 292 -13.81 17.45 17.57
CA LEU A 292 -13.71 18.22 18.82
C LEU A 292 -14.68 17.78 19.92
N SER A 293 -15.79 17.12 19.57
CA SER A 293 -16.79 16.64 20.54
C SER A 293 -16.41 15.33 21.26
N ALA A 294 -15.17 14.83 21.11
CA ALA A 294 -14.67 13.65 21.83
C ALA A 294 -14.08 14.00 23.21
N LYS A 295 -14.87 14.64 24.09
CA LYS A 295 -14.94 14.43 25.56
C LYS A 295 -15.87 15.47 26.21
N PRO A 296 -16.87 15.00 26.94
CA PRO A 296 -16.91 15.35 28.36
C PRO A 296 -17.07 14.08 29.18
N GLY A 297 -15.99 13.72 29.87
CA GLY A 297 -15.95 12.66 30.86
C GLY A 297 -14.97 13.04 31.94
N ALA A 298 -15.30 14.09 32.70
CA ALA A 298 -14.74 14.30 34.02
C ALA A 298 -15.92 14.23 35.00
N ARG A 299 -15.99 13.10 35.71
CA ARG A 299 -16.78 12.93 36.92
C ARG A 299 -16.35 13.97 37.96
N ALA A 300 -17.31 14.64 38.58
CA ALA A 300 -17.48 14.72 40.03
C ALA A 300 -18.90 15.24 40.27
#